data_AF-A0A840YSQ0-F1
#
_entry.id   AF-A0A840YSQ0-F1
#
_cell.length_a   1.000
_cell.length_b   1.000
_cell.length_c   1.000
_cell.angle_alpha   90.00
_cell.angle_beta   90.00
_cell.angle_gamma   90.00
#
_symmetry.space_group_name_H-M   'P 1'
#
loop_
_entity.id
_entity.type
_entity.pdbx_description
1 polymer ?
#
loop_
_entity_poly.entity_id
_entity_poly.type
_entity_poly.pdbx_seq_one_letter_code
_entity_poly.pdbx_strand_id
1 'polypeptide(L)'
;KALLQAQQINKSDRNDARGIAQMMRVGLFKPVHVKTLAAQEQRMLLTSRKLVQRKLIDIESDMRGTLRNFGLKVGVVSTVGYEARVRHLVEGFPRLAAIVEPLLTVRRVMRQQLATLHKMLLDTVRHDPVCRRLMTAPGVGPVVALTYRASIDQPQRFVHSRAVGAHVGLTPAVASVGRARL
;
A
#
# COMPACT_ATOMS: atom_id res chain seq x y z
N LYS A 1 15.15 1.95 36.35
CA LYS A 1 15.97 2.43 35.21
C LYS A 1 16.86 1.28 34.73
N ALA A 2 16.42 0.49 33.74
CA ALA A 2 17.24 -0.45 32.93
C ALA A 2 16.35 -1.27 31.95
N LEU A 3 15.26 -0.69 31.42
CA LEU A 3 14.47 -1.35 30.39
C LEU A 3 15.09 -0.96 29.04
N LEU A 4 15.79 -1.90 28.41
CA LEU A 4 16.41 -1.82 27.07
C LEU A 4 17.75 -1.06 26.98
N GLN A 5 18.72 -1.31 27.86
CA GLN A 5 20.13 -1.23 27.45
C GLN A 5 20.57 -2.59 26.91
N ALA A 6 20.18 -2.86 25.67
CA ALA A 6 20.87 -3.71 24.72
C ALA A 6 19.95 -3.88 23.50
N GLN A 7 19.92 -2.87 22.63
CA GLN A 7 20.05 -3.23 21.22
C GLN A 7 21.38 -3.98 21.16
N GLN A 8 21.34 -5.31 21.24
CA GLN A 8 22.54 -6.10 20.96
C GLN A 8 22.91 -5.75 19.52
N ILE A 9 24.03 -5.04 19.40
CA ILE A 9 24.46 -4.28 18.21
C ILE A 9 24.61 -5.18 16.97
N ASN A 10 24.66 -6.51 17.15
CA ASN A 10 24.64 -7.49 16.08
C ASN A 10 23.39 -8.38 16.15
N LYS A 11 22.55 -8.23 15.12
CA LYS A 11 21.43 -9.12 14.84
C LYS A 11 21.96 -10.53 14.55
N SER A 12 21.48 -11.51 15.31
CA SER A 12 21.77 -12.94 15.14
C SER A 12 20.57 -13.73 15.65
N ASP A 13 20.24 -14.86 15.01
CA ASP A 13 19.12 -15.71 15.43
C ASP A 13 19.22 -16.12 16.91
N ARG A 14 20.43 -16.35 17.41
CA ARG A 14 20.68 -16.68 18.82
C ARG A 14 20.31 -15.53 19.76
N ASN A 15 20.61 -14.30 19.37
CA ASN A 15 20.31 -13.10 20.14
C ASN A 15 18.81 -12.77 20.09
N ASP A 16 18.19 -12.92 18.91
CA ASP A 16 16.75 -12.73 18.73
C ASP A 16 15.95 -13.77 19.54
N ALA A 17 16.34 -15.05 19.50
CA ALA A 17 15.73 -16.10 20.30
C ALA A 17 15.85 -15.85 21.82
N ARG A 18 17.04 -15.41 22.27
CA ARG A 18 17.26 -15.04 23.69
C ARG A 18 16.43 -13.82 24.10
N GLY A 19 16.29 -12.83 23.21
CA GLY A 19 15.44 -11.66 23.42
C GLY A 19 13.96 -12.04 23.56
N ILE A 20 13.45 -12.90 22.67
CA ILE A 20 12.07 -13.43 22.74
C ILE A 20 11.87 -14.22 24.03
N ALA A 21 12.79 -15.14 24.36
CA ALA A 21 12.72 -15.94 25.59
C ALA A 21 12.70 -15.05 26.84
N GLN A 22 13.50 -13.98 26.87
CA GLN A 22 13.50 -13.02 27.95
C GLN A 22 12.16 -12.28 28.04
N MET A 23 11.62 -11.78 26.91
CA MET A 23 10.31 -11.11 26.87
C MET A 23 9.18 -12.03 27.33
N MET A 24 9.21 -13.31 26.95
CA MET A 24 8.26 -14.32 27.44
C MET A 24 8.41 -14.51 28.95
N ARG A 25 9.65 -14.66 29.46
CA ARG A 25 9.94 -14.85 30.88
C ARG A 25 9.45 -13.71 31.76
N VAL A 26 9.60 -12.46 31.30
CA VAL A 26 9.19 -11.27 32.07
C VAL A 26 7.76 -10.81 31.78
N GLY A 27 6.96 -11.61 31.07
CA GLY A 27 5.56 -11.29 30.76
C GLY A 27 5.37 -10.09 29.83
N LEU A 28 6.41 -9.68 29.12
CA LEU A 28 6.37 -8.57 28.15
C LEU A 28 5.96 -9.04 26.74
N PHE A 29 5.82 -10.35 26.52
CA PHE A 29 5.33 -10.90 25.28
C PHE A 29 3.80 -10.96 25.24
N LYS A 30 3.19 -10.40 24.19
CA LYS A 30 1.75 -10.55 23.89
C LYS A 30 1.58 -11.34 22.59
N PRO A 31 0.82 -12.46 22.59
CA PRO A 31 0.51 -13.19 21.37
C PRO A 31 -0.12 -12.27 20.31
N VAL A 32 0.36 -12.38 19.07
CA VAL A 32 -0.16 -11.60 17.94
C VAL A 32 -1.06 -12.47 17.09
N HIS A 33 -2.21 -11.93 16.69
CA HIS A 33 -3.12 -12.61 15.77
C HIS A 33 -2.44 -12.92 14.44
N VAL A 34 -2.39 -14.20 14.08
CA VAL A 34 -1.99 -14.66 12.75
C VAL A 34 -3.20 -14.57 11.84
N LYS A 35 -3.06 -13.84 10.73
CA LYS A 35 -4.17 -13.67 9.78
C LYS A 35 -4.54 -14.99 9.11
N THR A 36 -5.82 -15.23 8.92
CA THR A 36 -6.33 -16.34 8.10
C THR A 36 -5.77 -16.27 6.69
N LEU A 37 -5.66 -17.42 6.02
CA LEU A 37 -5.18 -17.49 4.63
C LEU A 37 -6.01 -16.56 3.71
N ALA A 38 -7.33 -16.58 3.85
CA ALA A 38 -8.22 -15.69 3.10
C ALA A 38 -7.89 -14.20 3.32
N ALA A 39 -7.63 -13.77 4.56
CA ALA A 39 -7.23 -12.39 4.83
C ALA A 39 -5.82 -12.06 4.29
N GLN A 40 -4.92 -13.03 4.22
CA GLN A 40 -3.60 -12.88 3.59
C GLN A 40 -3.73 -12.73 2.06
N GLU A 41 -4.56 -13.54 1.40
CA GLU A 41 -4.84 -13.46 -0.03
C GLU A 41 -5.49 -12.11 -0.40
N GLN A 42 -6.50 -11.68 0.36
CA GLN A 42 -7.13 -10.36 0.17
C GLN A 42 -6.13 -9.22 0.34
N ARG A 43 -5.22 -9.32 1.32
CA ARG A 43 -4.13 -8.36 1.49
C ARG A 43 -3.16 -8.38 0.32
N MET A 44 -2.78 -9.56 -0.18
CA MET A 44 -1.91 -9.70 -1.34
C MET A 44 -2.52 -9.04 -2.57
N LEU A 45 -3.82 -9.22 -2.81
CA LEU A 45 -4.52 -8.55 -3.91
C LEU A 45 -4.46 -7.02 -3.76
N LEU A 46 -4.73 -6.49 -2.57
CA LEU A 46 -4.68 -5.06 -2.29
C LEU A 46 -3.27 -4.47 -2.46
N THR A 47 -2.24 -5.15 -1.94
CA THR A 47 -0.85 -4.68 -2.02
C THR A 47 -0.33 -4.76 -3.45
N SER A 48 -0.64 -5.82 -4.19
CA SER A 48 -0.30 -5.97 -5.61
C SER A 48 -0.95 -4.90 -6.47
N ARG A 49 -2.25 -4.63 -6.27
CA ARG A 49 -2.95 -3.54 -6.97
C ARG A 49 -2.28 -2.19 -6.69
N LYS A 50 -1.94 -1.92 -5.42
CA LYS A 50 -1.26 -0.68 -5.01
C LYS A 50 0.14 -0.58 -5.62
N LEU A 51 0.88 -1.68 -5.70
CA LEU A 51 2.20 -1.74 -6.32
C LEU A 51 2.12 -1.37 -7.81
N VAL A 52 1.25 -2.03 -8.57
CA VAL A 52 1.08 -1.75 -10.01
C VAL A 52 0.63 -0.31 -10.24
N GLN A 53 -0.31 0.20 -9.44
CA GLN A 53 -0.76 1.59 -9.54
C GLN A 53 0.39 2.58 -9.32
N ARG A 54 1.24 2.36 -8.30
CA ARG A 54 2.41 3.21 -8.05
C ARG A 54 3.40 3.16 -9.19
N LYS A 55 3.72 1.96 -9.69
CA LYS A 55 4.66 1.81 -10.81
C LYS A 55 4.16 2.42 -12.11
N LEU A 56 2.86 2.38 -12.36
CA LEU A 56 2.26 3.10 -13.47
C LEU A 56 2.44 4.63 -13.33
N ILE A 57 2.22 5.19 -12.14
CA ILE A 57 2.42 6.62 -11.87
C ILE A 57 3.90 7.00 -12.00
N ASP A 58 4.81 6.15 -11.50
CA ASP A 58 6.26 6.36 -11.62
C ASP A 58 6.65 6.47 -13.10
N ILE A 59 6.18 5.53 -13.94
CA ILE A 59 6.44 5.52 -15.39
C ILE A 59 5.87 6.75 -16.10
N GLU A 60 4.62 7.13 -15.80
CA GLU A 60 4.03 8.33 -16.40
C GLU A 60 4.75 9.61 -15.97
N SER A 61 5.19 9.68 -14.72
CA SER A 61 5.93 10.83 -14.19
C SER A 61 7.34 10.92 -14.77
N ASP A 62 8.04 9.78 -14.89
CA ASP A 62 9.35 9.69 -15.49
C ASP A 62 9.34 10.07 -16.98
N MET A 63 8.38 9.57 -17.76
CA MET A 63 8.21 9.98 -19.16
C MET A 63 7.94 11.49 -19.29
N ARG A 64 7.12 12.07 -18.40
CA ARG A 64 6.89 13.52 -18.40
C ARG A 64 8.14 14.32 -18.06
N GLY A 65 8.95 13.83 -17.13
CA GLY A 65 10.20 14.46 -16.72
C GLY A 65 11.27 14.39 -17.81
N THR A 66 11.48 13.20 -18.38
CA THR A 66 12.50 12.95 -19.42
C THR A 66 12.18 13.69 -20.72
N LEU A 67 10.93 13.67 -21.20
CA LEU A 67 10.53 14.43 -22.39
C LEU A 67 10.70 15.94 -22.22
N ARG A 68 10.53 16.46 -20.99
CA ARG A 68 10.73 17.88 -20.70
C ARG A 68 12.17 18.35 -20.94
N ASN A 69 13.17 17.49 -20.79
CA ASN A 69 14.58 17.82 -21.07
C ASN A 69 14.82 18.13 -22.55
N PHE A 70 13.98 17.61 -23.45
CA PHE A 70 14.00 17.88 -24.89
C PHE A 70 13.04 19.01 -25.28
N GLY A 71 12.47 19.74 -24.32
CA GLY A 71 11.46 20.77 -24.57
C GLY A 71 10.05 20.22 -24.87
N LEU A 72 9.85 18.90 -24.85
CA LEU A 72 8.61 18.24 -25.22
C LEU A 72 7.66 18.14 -24.01
N LYS A 73 6.71 19.07 -23.90
CA LYS A 73 5.76 19.11 -22.77
C LYS A 73 4.51 18.27 -23.06
N VAL A 74 4.32 17.20 -22.28
CA VAL A 74 3.12 16.34 -22.34
C VAL A 74 1.84 17.11 -21.96
N GLY A 75 1.91 18.00 -20.96
CA GLY A 75 0.76 18.79 -20.50
C GLY A 75 -0.35 17.97 -19.85
N VAL A 76 -1.50 18.60 -19.62
CA VAL A 76 -2.71 17.90 -19.14
C VAL A 76 -3.24 17.05 -20.28
N VAL A 77 -3.37 15.75 -20.06
CA VAL A 77 -3.86 14.80 -21.07
C VAL A 77 -4.69 13.74 -20.38
N SER A 78 -5.77 13.33 -21.06
CA SER A 78 -6.58 12.22 -20.58
C SER A 78 -5.76 10.93 -20.60
N THR A 79 -6.18 10.00 -19.76
CA THR A 79 -5.53 8.71 -19.65
C THR A 79 -5.49 7.93 -20.97
N VAL A 80 -6.54 8.06 -21.79
CA VAL A 80 -6.68 7.43 -23.11
C VAL A 80 -5.81 8.14 -24.15
N GLY A 81 -5.80 9.48 -24.13
CA GLY A 81 -5.02 10.28 -25.08
C GLY A 81 -3.51 10.33 -24.80
N TYR A 82 -3.06 9.82 -23.65
CA TYR A 82 -1.67 9.93 -23.22
C TYR A 82 -0.68 9.38 -24.25
N GLU A 83 -0.89 8.17 -24.76
CA GLU A 83 0.05 7.55 -25.70
C GLU A 83 0.09 8.29 -27.03
N ALA A 84 -1.07 8.66 -27.57
CA ALA A 84 -1.17 9.44 -28.81
C ALA A 84 -0.45 10.79 -28.67
N ARG A 85 -0.65 11.47 -27.55
CA ARG A 85 0.04 12.73 -27.25
C ARG A 85 1.55 12.55 -27.20
N VAL A 86 2.03 11.50 -26.53
CA VAL A 86 3.47 11.24 -26.44
C VAL A 86 4.06 10.92 -27.81
N ARG A 87 3.40 10.07 -28.62
CA ARG A 87 3.84 9.75 -29.99
C ARG A 87 3.90 11.00 -30.87
N HIS A 88 2.89 11.87 -30.80
CA HIS A 88 2.89 13.13 -31.54
C HIS A 88 4.06 14.06 -31.14
N LEU A 89 4.40 14.13 -29.85
CA LEU A 89 5.53 14.96 -29.40
C LEU A 89 6.88 14.49 -29.93
N VAL A 90 7.05 13.19 -30.17
CA VAL A 90 8.33 12.59 -30.60
C VAL A 90 8.37 12.31 -32.11
N GLU A 91 7.36 12.72 -32.88
CA GLU A 91 7.23 12.45 -34.31
C GLU A 91 8.43 12.94 -35.14
N GLY A 92 8.95 14.14 -34.82
CA GLY A 92 10.15 14.70 -35.43
C GLY A 92 11.49 14.16 -34.88
N PHE A 93 11.46 13.18 -33.97
CA PHE A 93 12.64 12.68 -33.25
C PHE A 93 12.72 11.15 -33.30
N PRO A 94 13.16 10.54 -34.42
CA PRO A 94 13.10 9.08 -34.62
C PRO A 94 13.76 8.26 -33.51
N ARG A 95 14.91 8.74 -32.97
CA ARG A 95 15.59 8.08 -31.84
C ARG A 95 14.79 8.16 -30.55
N LEU A 96 14.15 9.30 -30.25
CA LEU A 96 13.30 9.44 -29.07
C LEU A 96 12.05 8.60 -29.19
N ALA A 97 11.44 8.56 -30.39
CA ALA A 97 10.29 7.70 -30.66
C ALA A 97 10.61 6.22 -30.38
N ALA A 98 11.77 5.73 -30.85
CA ALA A 98 12.22 4.37 -30.59
C ALA A 98 12.46 4.07 -29.10
N ILE A 99 12.93 5.03 -28.31
CA ILE A 99 13.15 4.89 -26.85
C ILE A 99 11.81 4.90 -26.09
N VAL A 100 10.88 5.75 -26.50
CA VAL A 100 9.61 5.97 -25.81
C VAL A 100 8.59 4.86 -26.08
N GLU A 101 8.61 4.24 -27.26
CA GLU A 101 7.62 3.22 -27.61
C GLU A 101 7.63 1.99 -26.66
N PRO A 102 8.79 1.44 -26.23
CA PRO A 102 8.83 0.43 -25.17
C PRO A 102 8.21 0.91 -23.85
N LEU A 103 8.45 2.16 -23.44
CA LEU A 103 7.87 2.73 -22.22
C LEU A 103 6.35 2.86 -22.31
N LEU A 104 5.82 3.26 -23.47
CA LEU A 104 4.38 3.26 -23.75
C LEU A 104 3.80 1.85 -23.70
N THR A 105 4.53 0.85 -24.20
CA THR A 105 4.11 -0.56 -24.08
C THR A 105 4.04 -1.02 -22.64
N VAL A 106 5.07 -0.75 -21.82
CA VAL A 106 5.06 -1.08 -20.38
C VAL A 106 3.89 -0.39 -19.68
N ARG A 107 3.68 0.91 -19.95
CA ARG A 107 2.54 1.66 -19.44
C ARG A 107 1.21 0.99 -19.78
N ARG A 108 1.00 0.63 -21.04
CA ARG A 108 -0.23 -0.03 -21.52
C ARG A 108 -0.49 -1.34 -20.79
N VAL A 109 0.53 -2.19 -20.66
CA VAL A 109 0.43 -3.47 -19.95
C VAL A 109 0.12 -3.25 -18.47
N MET A 110 0.83 -2.33 -17.79
CA MET A 110 0.55 -2.03 -16.39
C MET A 110 -0.88 -1.54 -16.16
N ARG A 111 -1.42 -0.74 -17.08
CA ARG A 111 -2.82 -0.30 -17.03
C ARG A 111 -3.80 -1.47 -17.15
N GLN A 112 -3.55 -2.38 -18.07
CA GLN A 112 -4.37 -3.59 -18.23
C GLN A 112 -4.32 -4.45 -16.96
N GLN A 113 -3.12 -4.69 -16.42
CA GLN A 113 -2.98 -5.49 -15.19
C GLN A 113 -3.59 -4.80 -13.96
N LEU A 114 -3.50 -3.47 -13.86
CA LEU A 114 -4.20 -2.72 -12.82
C LEU A 114 -5.72 -2.89 -12.93
N ALA A 115 -6.27 -2.89 -14.14
CA ALA A 115 -7.70 -3.13 -14.37
C ALA A 115 -8.09 -4.57 -14.00
N THR A 116 -7.27 -5.57 -14.35
CA THR A 116 -7.47 -6.97 -13.95
C THR A 116 -7.52 -7.13 -12.43
N LEU A 117 -6.51 -6.61 -11.71
CA LEU A 117 -6.47 -6.66 -10.24
C LEU A 117 -7.64 -5.89 -9.62
N HIS A 118 -8.05 -4.77 -10.23
CA HIS A 118 -9.21 -4.03 -9.76
C HIS A 118 -10.51 -4.81 -9.96
N LYS A 119 -10.68 -5.50 -11.09
CA LYS A 119 -11.84 -6.37 -11.34
C LYS A 119 -11.92 -7.50 -10.31
N MET A 120 -10.81 -8.20 -10.05
CA MET A 120 -10.75 -9.25 -9.01
C MET A 120 -11.16 -8.72 -7.63
N LEU A 121 -10.73 -7.50 -7.29
CA LEU A 121 -11.10 -6.83 -6.05
C LEU A 121 -12.62 -6.55 -5.99
N LEU A 122 -13.19 -6.04 -7.09
CA LEU A 122 -14.64 -5.78 -7.16
C LEU A 122 -15.44 -7.08 -7.05
N ASP A 123 -14.98 -8.15 -7.70
CA ASP A 123 -15.63 -9.46 -7.64
C ASP A 123 -15.58 -10.03 -6.22
N THR A 124 -14.46 -9.87 -5.50
CA THR A 124 -14.35 -10.29 -4.09
C THR A 124 -15.32 -9.50 -3.21
N VAL A 125 -15.36 -8.17 -3.37
CA VAL A 125 -16.22 -7.28 -2.57
C VAL A 125 -17.71 -7.53 -2.84
N ARG A 126 -18.09 -7.82 -4.09
CA ARG A 126 -19.48 -8.07 -4.48
C ARG A 126 -20.09 -9.26 -3.75
N HIS A 127 -19.30 -10.29 -3.48
CA HIS A 127 -19.75 -11.52 -2.82
C HIS A 127 -19.58 -11.47 -1.29
N ASP A 128 -18.92 -10.46 -0.73
CA ASP A 128 -18.73 -10.31 0.72
C ASP A 128 -19.82 -9.41 1.35
N PRO A 129 -20.74 -9.94 2.17
CA PRO A 129 -21.79 -9.15 2.82
C PRO A 129 -21.26 -8.09 3.80
N VAL A 130 -20.11 -8.32 4.43
CA VAL A 130 -19.47 -7.35 5.33
C VAL A 130 -18.93 -6.18 4.51
N CYS A 131 -18.25 -6.45 3.39
CA CYS A 131 -17.76 -5.38 2.53
C CYS A 131 -18.92 -4.54 1.95
N ARG A 132 -20.01 -5.18 1.51
CA ARG A 132 -21.22 -4.46 1.05
C ARG A 132 -21.81 -3.57 2.14
N ARG A 133 -21.89 -4.06 3.38
CA ARG A 133 -22.35 -3.26 4.52
C ARG A 133 -21.42 -2.08 4.81
N LEU A 134 -20.10 -2.28 4.77
CA LEU A 134 -19.14 -1.19 4.98
C LEU A 134 -19.29 -0.09 3.93
N MET A 135 -19.57 -0.47 2.67
CA MET A 135 -19.74 0.47 1.56
C MET A 135 -21.03 1.31 1.62
N THR A 136 -21.96 1.05 2.55
CA THR A 136 -23.10 1.94 2.76
C THR A 136 -22.70 3.20 3.53
N ALA A 137 -21.52 3.22 4.15
CA ALA A 137 -21.01 4.40 4.82
C ALA A 137 -20.46 5.43 3.81
N PRO A 138 -20.71 6.75 4.00
CA PRO A 138 -20.18 7.78 3.12
C PRO A 138 -18.66 7.72 2.98
N GLY A 139 -18.17 7.75 1.73
CA GLY A 139 -16.73 7.72 1.42
C GLY A 139 -16.08 6.34 1.49
N VAL A 140 -16.81 5.26 1.84
CA VAL A 140 -16.26 3.91 1.88
C VAL A 140 -16.48 3.20 0.55
N GLY A 141 -15.43 3.15 -0.26
CA GLY A 141 -15.40 2.38 -1.51
C GLY A 141 -14.91 0.93 -1.34
N PRO A 142 -14.89 0.14 -2.42
CA PRO A 142 -14.55 -1.29 -2.38
C PRO A 142 -13.11 -1.55 -1.91
N VAL A 143 -12.16 -0.69 -2.28
CA VAL A 143 -10.76 -0.78 -1.82
C VAL A 143 -10.67 -0.59 -0.31
N VAL A 144 -11.38 0.41 0.22
CA VAL A 144 -11.38 0.73 1.65
C VAL A 144 -12.08 -0.38 2.44
N ALA A 145 -13.26 -0.82 1.98
CA ALA A 145 -14.02 -1.90 2.61
C ALA A 145 -13.22 -3.19 2.70
N LEU A 146 -12.60 -3.64 1.59
CA LEU A 146 -11.79 -4.86 1.59
C LEU A 146 -10.52 -4.70 2.44
N THR A 147 -9.90 -3.52 2.43
CA THR A 147 -8.73 -3.23 3.29
C THR A 147 -9.08 -3.35 4.75
N TYR A 148 -10.22 -2.79 5.17
CA TYR A 148 -10.71 -2.91 6.53
C TYR A 148 -11.02 -4.38 6.86
N ARG A 149 -11.81 -5.06 6.02
CA ARG A 149 -12.17 -6.47 6.19
C ARG A 149 -10.96 -7.38 6.40
N ALA A 150 -9.93 -7.25 5.55
CA ALA A 150 -8.71 -8.05 5.62
C ALA A 150 -7.75 -7.64 6.75
N SER A 151 -7.87 -6.40 7.25
CA SER A 151 -7.09 -5.93 8.41
C SER A 151 -7.67 -6.42 9.73
N ILE A 152 -9.00 -6.43 9.83
CA ILE A 152 -9.73 -6.94 11.00
C ILE A 152 -9.69 -8.47 11.04
N ASP A 153 -9.91 -9.13 9.89
CA ASP A 153 -9.92 -10.58 9.70
C ASP A 153 -10.96 -11.33 10.58
N GLN A 154 -10.74 -11.39 11.89
CA GLN A 154 -11.65 -11.97 12.88
C GLN A 154 -12.11 -10.89 13.87
N PRO A 155 -13.34 -10.34 13.72
CA PRO A 155 -13.84 -9.27 14.59
C PRO A 155 -13.92 -9.66 16.06
N GLN A 156 -14.18 -10.93 16.37
CA GLN A 156 -14.36 -11.45 17.73
C GLN A 156 -13.12 -11.29 18.62
N ARG A 157 -11.94 -11.10 18.01
CA ARG A 157 -10.69 -10.84 18.77
C ARG A 157 -10.68 -9.47 19.46
N PHE A 158 -11.58 -8.58 19.08
CA PHE A 158 -11.70 -7.25 19.67
C PHE A 158 -12.81 -7.26 20.71
N VAL A 159 -12.42 -7.14 21.99
CA VAL A 159 -13.38 -7.06 23.10
C VAL A 159 -14.28 -5.82 22.98
N HIS A 160 -13.74 -4.72 22.43
CA HIS A 160 -14.47 -3.46 22.23
C HIS A 160 -14.14 -2.86 20.87
N SER A 161 -15.13 -2.22 20.22
CA SER A 161 -14.96 -1.55 18.93
C SER A 161 -13.89 -0.45 18.94
N ARG A 162 -13.75 0.28 20.06
CA ARG A 162 -12.71 1.32 20.24
C ARG A 162 -11.27 0.79 20.10
N ALA A 163 -11.04 -0.50 20.33
CA ALA A 163 -9.72 -1.11 20.18
C ALA A 163 -9.29 -1.23 18.71
N VAL A 164 -10.24 -1.15 17.77
CA VAL A 164 -9.96 -1.22 16.34
C VAL A 164 -9.12 -0.03 15.87
N GLY A 165 -9.43 1.19 16.32
CA GLY A 165 -8.69 2.40 15.95
C GLY A 165 -7.20 2.30 16.30
N ALA A 166 -6.89 1.84 17.51
CA ALA A 166 -5.51 1.60 17.92
C ALA A 166 -4.83 0.52 17.08
N HIS A 167 -5.56 -0.54 16.71
CA HIS A 167 -5.02 -1.63 15.90
C HIS A 167 -4.61 -1.19 14.49
N VAL A 168 -5.36 -0.27 13.88
CA VAL A 168 -5.06 0.25 12.53
C VAL A 168 -4.22 1.53 12.56
N GLY A 169 -3.73 1.96 13.73
CA GLY A 169 -2.86 3.13 13.88
C GLY A 169 -3.60 4.47 13.74
N LEU A 170 -4.91 4.51 13.99
CA LEU A 170 -5.75 5.71 13.93
C LEU A 170 -5.94 6.41 15.29
N THR A 171 -5.20 6.00 16.32
CA THR A 171 -5.18 6.71 17.60
C THR A 171 -4.18 7.88 17.51
N PRO A 172 -4.55 9.10 17.92
CA PRO A 172 -3.62 10.23 17.97
C PRO A 172 -2.37 9.88 18.78
N ALA A 173 -1.20 10.31 18.28
CA ALA A 173 0.02 10.22 19.06
C ALA A 173 -0.13 11.09 20.30
N VAL A 174 -0.03 10.50 21.49
CA VAL A 174 0.08 11.26 22.74
C VAL A 174 1.49 11.84 22.76
N ALA A 175 1.64 13.09 22.35
CA ALA A 175 2.84 13.86 22.67
C ALA A 175 2.83 14.08 24.18
N SER A 176 3.61 13.31 24.92
CA SER A 176 3.93 13.65 26.30
C SER A 176 4.74 14.93 26.26
N VAL A 177 4.09 16.08 26.44
CA VAL A 177 4.77 17.33 26.77
C VAL A 177 5.37 17.11 28.16
N GLY A 178 6.61 16.63 28.18
CA GLY A 178 7.42 16.64 29.39
C GLY A 178 7.55 18.09 29.83
N ARG A 179 6.99 18.40 31.01
CA ARG A 179 7.23 19.66 31.73
C ARG A 179 8.74 19.91 31.77
N ALA A 180 9.20 20.89 30.99
CA ALA A 180 10.36 21.68 31.33
C ALA A 180 9.88 22.86 32.17
N ARG A 181 10.19 22.82 33.47
CA ARG A 181 10.14 23.85 34.54
C ARG A 181 10.47 23.04 35.81
N LEU A 182 11.59 23.20 36.51
CA LEU A 182 12.58 24.28 36.61
C LEU A 182 14.00 23.73 36.35
#